data_AF-A0A0H2RAH8-F1
#
_entry.id   AF-A0A0H2RAH8-F1
#
_cell.length_a   1.000
_cell.length_b   1.000
_cell.length_c   1.000
_cell.angle_alpha   90.00
_cell.angle_beta   90.00
_cell.angle_gamma   90.00
#
_symmetry.space_group_name_H-M   'P 1'
#
loop_
_entity.id
_entity.type
_entity.pdbx_description
1 polymer ?
#
loop_
_entity_poly.entity_id
_entity_poly.type
_entity_poly.pdbx_seq_one_letter_code
_entity_poly.pdbx_strand_id
1 'polypeptide(L)'
;MPTNLNPSSHLTPGVRFLIKGLAALLAEAIAASGVILVLSRILDLNIPINATWMATIGVRPLRSFVKAQVKRFKEKREMKALGAIEAPSWKGKWFGNMDLVLQFNEQVKTDYVVNAARRAARAFDKYVHLHGTTWNMDILGEGFVFTLEPEHIKQILATEFDNFEKGKQIYTAVHDVLGTGVFNSDGKR
;
A
#
# COMPACT_ATOMS: atom_id res chain seq x y z
N MET A 1 -31.72 15.45 28.28
CA MET A 1 -30.84 14.27 28.17
C MET A 1 -29.48 14.74 27.67
N PRO A 2 -28.37 14.34 28.31
CA PRO A 2 -27.09 15.01 28.15
C PRO A 2 -26.47 14.69 26.79
N THR A 3 -26.18 15.75 26.05
CA THR A 3 -25.30 15.77 24.89
C THR A 3 -23.90 15.36 25.34
N ASN A 4 -23.54 14.11 25.07
CA ASN A 4 -22.16 13.63 25.10
C ASN A 4 -21.38 14.35 24.00
N LEU A 5 -20.96 15.59 24.28
CA LEU A 5 -19.96 16.30 23.50
C LEU A 5 -18.62 15.60 23.74
N ASN A 6 -18.34 14.62 22.88
CA ASN A 6 -17.02 14.03 22.80
C ASN A 6 -16.01 15.13 22.43
N PRO A 7 -15.05 15.49 23.29
CA PRO A 7 -14.18 16.66 23.12
C PRO A 7 -13.27 16.60 21.87
N SER A 8 -13.31 15.50 21.11
CA SER A 8 -12.56 15.32 19.86
C SER A 8 -13.21 15.92 18.59
N SER A 9 -14.37 16.57 18.67
CA SER A 9 -15.10 17.09 17.49
C SER A 9 -14.53 18.38 16.86
N HIS A 10 -13.49 19.00 17.46
CA HIS A 10 -12.92 20.27 16.98
C HIS A 10 -11.58 20.15 16.25
N LEU A 11 -11.02 18.94 16.13
CA LEU A 11 -9.74 18.75 15.44
C LEU A 11 -9.97 18.49 13.95
N THR A 12 -9.27 19.25 13.10
CA THR A 12 -9.28 18.99 11.65
C THR A 12 -8.77 17.57 11.37
N PRO A 13 -9.29 16.89 10.32
CA PRO A 13 -8.93 15.51 10.02
C PRO A 13 -7.41 15.28 9.91
N GLY A 14 -6.69 16.26 9.38
CA GLY A 14 -5.22 16.23 9.28
C GLY A 14 -4.52 16.21 10.63
N VAL A 15 -4.94 17.03 11.59
CA VAL A 15 -4.34 17.05 12.94
C VAL A 15 -4.63 15.74 13.66
N ARG A 16 -5.84 15.20 13.54
CA ARG A 16 -6.17 13.87 14.09
C ARG A 16 -5.31 12.77 13.49
N PHE A 17 -5.04 12.82 12.19
CA PHE A 17 -4.15 11.89 11.51
C PHE A 17 -2.72 12.00 12.05
N LEU A 18 -2.19 13.22 12.18
CA LEU A 18 -0.85 13.46 12.71
C LEU A 18 -0.70 13.00 14.16
N ILE A 19 -1.66 13.30 15.04
CA ILE A 19 -1.62 12.88 16.45
C ILE A 19 -1.63 11.36 16.55
N LYS A 20 -2.53 10.68 15.81
CA LYS A 20 -2.59 9.21 15.81
C LYS A 20 -1.31 8.60 15.24
N GLY A 21 -0.78 9.17 14.17
CA GLY A 21 0.48 8.74 13.56
C GLY A 21 1.65 8.90 14.53
N LEU A 22 1.77 10.06 15.18
CA LEU A 22 2.81 10.34 16.16
C LEU A 22 2.70 9.42 17.39
N ALA A 23 1.50 9.24 17.93
CA ALA A 23 1.27 8.34 19.06
C ALA A 23 1.66 6.89 18.72
N ALA A 24 1.30 6.41 17.53
CA ALA A 24 1.68 5.07 17.08
C ALA A 24 3.20 4.94 16.86
N LEU A 25 3.86 5.98 16.33
CA LEU A 25 5.31 6.00 16.18
C LEU A 25 6.04 5.97 17.53
N LEU A 26 5.58 6.76 18.49
CA LEU A 26 6.14 6.80 19.84
C LEU A 26 5.93 5.49 20.59
N ALA A 27 4.73 4.90 20.51
CA ALA A 27 4.45 3.61 21.14
C ALA A 27 5.36 2.49 20.59
N GLU A 28 5.55 2.44 19.27
CA GLU A 28 6.47 1.48 18.65
C GLU A 28 7.93 1.74 19.04
N ALA A 29 8.34 3.01 19.16
CA ALA A 29 9.70 3.37 19.58
C ALA A 29 9.98 2.99 21.03
N ILE A 30 9.02 3.19 21.93
CA ILE A 30 9.12 2.79 23.34
C ILE A 30 9.19 1.26 23.43
N ALA A 31 8.36 0.54 22.68
CA ALA A 31 8.40 -0.92 22.64
C ALA A 31 9.74 -1.46 22.13
N ALA A 32 10.25 -0.91 21.02
CA ALA A 32 11.53 -1.32 20.44
C ALA A 32 12.71 -1.04 21.38
N SER A 33 12.76 0.14 21.97
CA SER A 33 13.81 0.50 22.95
C SER A 33 13.72 -0.35 24.22
N GLY A 34 12.51 -0.65 24.72
CA GLY A 34 12.30 -1.58 25.83
C GLY A 34 12.83 -2.99 25.54
N VAL A 35 12.57 -3.53 24.34
CA VAL A 35 13.11 -4.83 23.91
C VAL A 35 14.63 -4.82 23.83
N ILE A 36 15.22 -3.75 23.28
CA ILE A 36 16.68 -3.61 23.18
C ILE A 36 17.32 -3.54 24.57
N LEU A 37 16.72 -2.83 25.52
CA LEU A 37 17.21 -2.74 26.90
C LEU A 37 17.13 -4.07 27.65
N VAL A 38 16.07 -4.86 27.42
CA VAL A 38 15.95 -6.20 27.99
C VAL A 38 17.00 -7.14 27.39
N LEU A 39 17.17 -7.12 26.06
CA LEU A 39 18.19 -7.91 25.37
C LEU A 39 19.62 -7.52 25.79
N SER A 40 19.91 -6.23 25.96
CA SER A 40 21.22 -5.77 26.39
C SER A 40 21.57 -6.25 27.80
N ARG A 41 20.57 -6.35 28.69
CA ARG A 41 20.74 -6.91 30.04
C ARG A 41 20.90 -8.42 30.08
N ILE A 42 20.24 -9.16 29.18
CA ILE A 42 20.36 -10.62 29.12
C ILE A 42 21.69 -11.04 28.47
N LEU A 43 22.15 -10.30 27.47
CA LEU A 43 23.34 -10.63 26.68
C LEU A 43 24.62 -9.92 27.17
N ASP A 44 24.54 -9.13 28.24
CA ASP A 44 25.64 -8.31 28.78
C ASP A 44 26.35 -7.45 27.71
N LEU A 45 25.58 -6.97 26.73
CA LEU A 45 26.07 -6.15 25.63
C LEU A 45 25.90 -4.67 25.97
N ASN A 46 26.99 -3.92 25.95
CA ASN A 46 26.95 -2.46 26.06
C ASN A 46 26.58 -1.84 24.70
N ILE A 47 25.28 -1.70 24.43
CA ILE A 47 24.76 -1.13 23.19
C ILE A 47 24.75 0.40 23.32
N PRO A 48 25.52 1.14 22.50
CA PRO A 48 25.55 2.60 22.58
C PRO A 48 24.21 3.19 22.09
N ILE A 49 23.84 4.35 22.64
CA ILE A 49 22.49 4.93 22.44
C ILE A 49 22.16 5.22 20.97
N ASN A 50 23.16 5.58 20.17
CA ASN A 50 23.04 5.77 18.73
C ASN A 50 22.61 4.49 18.00
N ALA A 51 23.13 3.32 18.41
CA ALA A 51 22.72 2.03 17.86
C ALA A 51 21.26 1.71 18.19
N THR A 52 20.79 2.06 19.39
CA THR A 52 19.37 1.90 19.80
C THR A 52 18.43 2.77 18.95
N TRP A 53 18.80 4.03 18.67
CA TRP A 53 18.02 4.90 17.79
C TRP A 53 17.97 4.37 16.36
N MET A 54 19.11 3.93 15.81
CA MET A 54 19.17 3.34 14.47
C MET A 54 18.33 2.06 14.37
N ALA A 55 18.43 1.17 15.36
CA ALA A 55 17.63 -0.05 15.41
C ALA A 55 16.13 0.28 15.46
N THR A 56 15.73 1.24 16.30
CA THR A 56 14.33 1.65 16.44
C THR A 56 13.75 2.21 15.15
N ILE A 57 14.49 3.08 14.45
CA ILE A 57 14.07 3.63 13.15
C ILE A 57 14.01 2.52 12.09
N GLY A 58 14.96 1.58 12.12
CA GLY A 58 15.07 0.47 11.17
C GLY A 58 13.99 -0.62 11.31
N VAL A 59 13.34 -0.74 12.48
CA VAL A 59 12.34 -1.81 12.74
C VAL A 59 11.16 -1.73 11.77
N ARG A 60 10.62 -0.54 11.49
CA ARG A 60 9.45 -0.39 10.60
C ARG A 60 9.75 -0.78 9.15
N PRO A 61 10.78 -0.24 8.47
CA PRO A 61 11.11 -0.65 7.11
C PRO A 61 11.51 -2.12 7.05
N LEU A 62 12.24 -2.63 8.05
CA LEU A 62 12.60 -4.05 8.12
C LEU A 62 11.35 -4.94 8.23
N ARG A 63 10.40 -4.60 9.10
CA ARG A 63 9.13 -5.34 9.22
C ARG A 63 8.33 -5.32 7.92
N SER A 64 8.25 -4.16 7.27
CA SER A 64 7.58 -4.04 5.97
C SER A 64 8.26 -4.91 4.92
N PHE A 65 9.59 -4.89 4.87
CA PHE A 65 10.37 -5.70 3.95
C PHE A 65 10.20 -7.20 4.21
N VAL A 66 10.28 -7.65 5.46
CA VAL A 66 10.06 -9.06 5.83
C VAL A 66 8.65 -9.50 5.44
N LYS A 67 7.62 -8.69 5.75
CA LYS A 67 6.24 -8.98 5.34
C LYS A 67 6.12 -9.10 3.81
N ALA A 68 6.73 -8.18 3.07
CA ALA A 68 6.76 -8.22 1.61
C ALA A 68 7.42 -9.50 1.08
N GLN A 69 8.55 -9.92 1.66
CA GLN A 69 9.23 -11.15 1.24
C GLN A 69 8.42 -12.40 1.55
N VAL A 70 7.81 -12.48 2.75
CA VAL A 70 6.95 -13.60 3.14
C VAL A 70 5.72 -13.69 2.22
N LYS A 71 5.08 -12.54 1.93
CA LYS A 71 3.95 -12.46 1.01
C LYS A 71 4.33 -12.96 -0.38
N ARG A 72 5.41 -12.44 -0.97
CA ARG A 72 5.92 -12.89 -2.27
C ARG A 72 6.25 -14.37 -2.31
N PHE A 73 6.85 -14.90 -1.24
CA PHE A 73 7.16 -16.33 -1.16
C PHE A 73 5.89 -17.19 -1.13
N LYS A 74 4.89 -16.77 -0.34
CA LYS A 74 3.59 -17.46 -0.25
C LYS A 74 2.86 -17.43 -1.60
N GLU A 75 2.78 -16.26 -2.23
CA GLU A 75 2.16 -16.08 -3.56
C GLU A 75 2.84 -16.95 -4.61
N LYS A 76 4.19 -17.00 -4.63
CA LYS A 76 4.92 -17.88 -5.56
C LYS A 76 4.64 -19.36 -5.34
N ARG A 77 4.44 -19.77 -4.09
CA ARG A 77 4.06 -21.15 -3.78
C ARG A 77 2.64 -21.46 -4.24
N GLU A 78 1.71 -20.53 -4.04
CA GLU A 78 0.31 -20.67 -4.45
C GLU A 78 0.16 -20.65 -5.96
N MET A 79 0.85 -19.75 -6.67
CA MET A 79 0.89 -19.74 -8.14
C MET A 79 1.38 -21.08 -8.70
N LYS A 80 2.47 -21.63 -8.14
CA LYS A 80 2.97 -22.96 -8.54
C LYS A 80 1.96 -24.08 -8.27
N ALA A 81 1.25 -24.01 -7.14
CA ALA A 81 0.22 -25.00 -6.80
C ALA A 81 -0.99 -24.94 -7.74
N LEU A 82 -1.32 -23.76 -8.27
CA LEU A 82 -2.40 -23.54 -9.23
C LEU A 82 -1.97 -23.74 -10.69
N GLY A 83 -0.69 -24.01 -10.96
CA GLY A 83 -0.15 -24.07 -12.32
C GLY A 83 -0.17 -22.71 -13.03
N ALA A 84 -0.25 -21.61 -12.29
CA ALA A 84 -0.31 -20.26 -12.82
C ALA A 84 1.06 -19.74 -13.26
N ILE A 85 1.07 -18.87 -14.26
CA ILE A 85 2.27 -18.21 -14.79
C ILE A 85 2.43 -16.84 -14.14
N GLU A 86 3.65 -16.50 -13.72
CA GLU A 86 3.96 -15.18 -13.15
C GLU A 86 3.84 -14.11 -14.25
N ALA A 87 2.98 -13.12 -14.04
CA ALA A 87 2.84 -11.99 -14.96
C ALA A 87 4.16 -11.18 -15.04
N PRO A 88 4.50 -10.61 -16.20
CA PRO A 88 5.69 -9.78 -16.33
C PRO A 88 5.62 -8.60 -15.35
N SER A 89 6.68 -8.42 -14.57
CA SER A 89 6.70 -7.40 -13.51
C SER A 89 7.36 -6.11 -13.99
N TRP A 90 6.69 -4.97 -13.80
CA TRP A 90 7.31 -3.66 -13.91
C TRP A 90 8.23 -3.44 -12.70
N LYS A 91 9.54 -3.54 -12.95
CA LYS A 91 10.59 -3.34 -11.94
C LYS A 91 11.06 -1.89 -11.93
N GLY A 92 11.00 -1.27 -10.77
CA GLY A 92 11.67 -0.02 -10.49
C GLY A 92 13.16 -0.22 -10.20
N LYS A 93 13.90 0.89 -10.18
CA LYS A 93 15.33 0.95 -9.87
C LYS A 93 15.60 1.06 -8.38
N TRP A 94 14.71 1.70 -7.63
CA TRP A 94 14.92 1.98 -6.21
C TRP A 94 14.30 0.89 -5.34
N PHE A 95 14.77 0.81 -4.09
CA PHE A 95 14.27 -0.17 -3.12
C PHE A 95 12.73 -0.16 -3.06
N GLY A 96 12.12 -1.33 -3.24
CA GLY A 96 10.67 -1.49 -3.24
C GLY A 96 9.94 -0.72 -4.34
N ASN A 97 10.62 -0.43 -5.47
CA ASN A 97 10.07 0.28 -6.63
C ASN A 97 9.56 1.70 -6.30
N MET A 98 10.17 2.36 -5.30
CA MET A 98 9.81 3.73 -4.91
C MET A 98 10.00 4.78 -6.01
N ASP A 99 10.87 4.52 -6.96
CA ASP A 99 11.05 5.36 -8.15
C ASP A 99 9.79 5.41 -9.01
N LEU A 100 8.97 4.35 -9.03
CA LEU A 100 7.68 4.36 -9.70
C LEU A 100 6.74 5.35 -9.03
N VAL A 101 6.70 5.37 -7.70
CA VAL A 101 5.87 6.32 -6.94
C VAL A 101 6.28 7.77 -7.23
N LEU A 102 7.59 8.04 -7.26
CA LEU A 102 8.10 9.38 -7.60
C LEU A 102 7.75 9.75 -9.05
N GLN A 103 7.90 8.82 -9.99
CA GLN A 103 7.52 9.01 -11.38
C GLN A 103 6.03 9.32 -11.54
N PHE A 104 5.15 8.64 -10.79
CA PHE A 104 3.73 8.96 -10.78
C PHE A 104 3.45 10.31 -10.12
N ASN A 105 4.11 10.62 -9.01
CA ASN A 105 3.91 11.89 -8.31
C ASN A 105 4.30 13.10 -9.18
N GLU A 106 5.42 13.02 -9.91
CA GLU A 106 5.82 14.07 -10.87
C GLU A 106 4.82 14.24 -12.02
N GLN A 107 4.16 13.17 -12.44
CA GLN A 107 3.11 13.24 -13.47
C GLN A 107 1.83 13.92 -12.95
N VAL A 108 1.54 13.80 -11.65
CA VAL A 108 0.36 14.35 -10.98
C VAL A 108 0.53 15.82 -10.58
N LYS A 109 1.75 16.38 -10.54
CA LYS A 109 2.04 17.81 -10.27
C LYS A 109 1.52 18.80 -11.34
N THR A 110 0.52 18.41 -12.13
CA THR A 110 -0.10 19.30 -13.12
C THR A 110 -1.36 19.89 -12.53
N ASP A 111 -1.60 21.18 -12.75
CA ASP A 111 -2.78 21.92 -12.26
C ASP A 111 -4.12 21.41 -12.81
N TYR A 112 -4.12 20.38 -13.66
CA TYR A 112 -5.33 19.86 -14.28
C TYR A 112 -5.33 18.33 -14.37
N VAL A 113 -6.39 17.72 -13.84
CA VAL A 113 -6.58 16.26 -13.73
C VAL A 113 -6.51 15.55 -15.08
N VAL A 114 -7.05 16.16 -16.15
CA VAL A 114 -7.00 15.56 -17.51
C VAL A 114 -5.57 15.41 -18.00
N ASN A 115 -4.68 16.34 -17.67
CA ASN A 115 -3.29 16.26 -18.06
C ASN A 115 -2.54 15.19 -17.27
N ALA A 116 -2.84 15.04 -15.98
CA ALA A 116 -2.32 13.95 -15.16
C ALA A 116 -2.77 12.58 -15.70
N ALA A 117 -4.06 12.43 -16.02
CA ALA A 117 -4.61 11.20 -16.60
C ALA A 117 -3.97 10.87 -17.96
N ARG A 118 -3.82 11.87 -18.85
CA ARG A 118 -3.16 11.67 -20.16
C ARG A 118 -1.69 11.27 -20.02
N ARG A 119 -0.96 11.80 -19.03
CA ARG A 119 0.43 11.40 -18.76
C ARG A 119 0.51 9.97 -18.22
N ALA A 120 -0.35 9.63 -17.26
CA ALA A 120 -0.44 8.27 -16.73
C ALA A 120 -0.77 7.27 -17.84
N ALA A 121 -1.74 7.59 -18.71
CA ALA A 121 -2.09 6.76 -19.86
C ALA A 121 -0.89 6.53 -20.79
N ARG A 122 -0.11 7.57 -21.12
CA ARG A 122 1.13 7.42 -21.91
C ARG A 122 2.21 6.60 -21.21
N ALA A 123 2.32 6.73 -19.89
CA ALA A 123 3.24 5.92 -19.12
C ALA A 123 2.83 4.44 -19.25
N PHE A 124 1.57 4.11 -18.98
CA PHE A 124 1.05 2.76 -19.14
C PHE A 124 1.20 2.22 -20.56
N ASP A 125 0.86 3.02 -21.59
CA ASP A 125 0.99 2.65 -23.00
C ASP A 125 2.41 2.19 -23.36
N LYS A 126 3.42 2.95 -22.90
CA LYS A 126 4.82 2.56 -23.07
C LYS A 126 5.13 1.20 -22.43
N TYR A 127 4.56 0.90 -21.27
CA TYR A 127 4.78 -0.39 -20.61
C TYR A 127 3.99 -1.54 -21.22
N VAL A 128 2.77 -1.28 -21.72
CA VAL A 128 1.97 -2.24 -22.49
C VAL A 128 2.75 -2.72 -23.71
N HIS A 129 3.39 -1.80 -24.43
CA HIS A 129 4.24 -2.15 -25.57
C HIS A 129 5.46 -3.00 -25.20
N LEU A 130 5.98 -2.90 -23.97
CA LEU A 130 7.17 -3.61 -23.52
C LEU A 130 6.88 -4.97 -22.87
N HIS A 131 5.74 -5.09 -22.18
CA HIS A 131 5.42 -6.25 -21.33
C HIS A 131 4.13 -6.96 -21.74
N GLY A 132 3.41 -6.46 -22.74
CA GLY A 132 2.14 -7.03 -23.20
C GLY A 132 0.93 -6.46 -22.47
N THR A 133 -0.22 -7.09 -22.67
CA THR A 133 -1.52 -6.63 -22.18
C THR A 133 -1.72 -6.84 -20.68
N THR A 134 -0.95 -7.74 -20.05
CA THR A 134 -1.05 -8.05 -18.62
C THR A 134 0.31 -7.94 -17.94
N TRP A 135 0.40 -7.14 -16.88
CA TRP A 135 1.63 -6.96 -16.11
C TRP A 135 1.34 -6.76 -14.62
N ASN A 136 2.33 -7.04 -13.79
CA ASN A 136 2.29 -6.77 -12.36
C ASN A 136 3.17 -5.56 -12.00
N MET A 137 2.72 -4.73 -11.08
CA MET A 137 3.51 -3.67 -10.46
C MET A 137 3.51 -3.88 -8.95
N ASP A 138 4.68 -4.14 -8.39
CA ASP A 138 4.83 -4.29 -6.94
C ASP A 138 5.44 -3.01 -6.37
N ILE A 139 4.76 -2.35 -5.43
CA ILE A 139 5.30 -1.20 -4.71
C ILE A 139 5.37 -1.57 -3.23
N LEU A 140 6.58 -1.53 -2.66
CA LEU A 140 6.83 -1.85 -1.26
C LEU A 140 6.27 -3.21 -0.77
N GLY A 141 6.09 -4.19 -1.66
CA GLY A 141 5.51 -5.50 -1.36
C GLY A 141 4.00 -5.61 -1.59
N GLU A 142 3.36 -4.54 -2.05
CA GLU A 142 1.97 -4.55 -2.50
C GLU A 142 1.94 -4.66 -4.02
N GLY A 143 1.46 -5.79 -4.52
CA GLY A 143 1.33 -6.07 -5.95
C GLY A 143 0.00 -5.56 -6.51
N PHE A 144 0.07 -4.95 -7.68
CA PHE A 144 -1.05 -4.50 -8.49
C PHE A 144 -0.95 -5.15 -9.85
N VAL A 145 -1.89 -6.04 -10.17
CA VAL A 145 -1.98 -6.66 -11.50
C VAL A 145 -2.87 -5.80 -12.38
N PHE A 146 -2.34 -5.43 -13.54
CA PHE A 146 -3.04 -4.71 -14.58
C PHE A 146 -3.25 -5.64 -15.76
N THR A 147 -4.44 -5.60 -16.37
CA THR A 147 -4.78 -6.37 -17.56
C THR A 147 -5.61 -5.52 -18.52
N LEU A 148 -5.26 -5.59 -19.80
CA LEU A 148 -6.00 -5.05 -20.94
C LEU A 148 -6.59 -6.16 -21.80
N GLU A 149 -6.43 -7.43 -21.40
CA GLU A 149 -6.99 -8.56 -22.13
C GLU A 149 -8.52 -8.56 -22.03
N PRO A 150 -9.26 -8.56 -23.17
CA PRO A 150 -10.72 -8.51 -23.17
C PRO A 150 -11.36 -9.65 -22.37
N GLU A 151 -10.78 -10.85 -22.43
CA GLU A 151 -11.24 -12.05 -21.73
C GLU A 151 -11.17 -11.86 -20.20
N HIS A 152 -10.05 -11.33 -19.68
CA HIS A 152 -9.90 -11.03 -18.26
C HIS A 152 -10.87 -9.93 -17.83
N ILE A 153 -11.04 -8.88 -18.64
CA ILE A 153 -11.97 -7.79 -18.35
C ILE A 153 -13.41 -8.33 -18.28
N LYS A 154 -13.79 -9.20 -19.23
CA LYS A 154 -15.10 -9.85 -19.24
C LYS A 154 -15.30 -10.76 -18.05
N GLN A 155 -14.28 -11.52 -17.64
CA GLN A 155 -14.34 -12.34 -16.43
C GLN A 155 -14.60 -11.46 -15.20
N ILE A 156 -13.77 -10.42 -14.99
CA ILE A 156 -13.88 -9.51 -13.85
C ILE A 156 -15.24 -8.79 -13.82
N LEU A 157 -15.70 -8.27 -14.95
CA LEU A 157 -16.88 -7.40 -14.97
C LEU A 157 -18.21 -8.13 -15.17
N ALA A 158 -18.21 -9.32 -15.77
CA ALA A 158 -19.46 -9.99 -16.16
C ALA A 158 -19.64 -11.40 -15.58
N THR A 159 -18.56 -12.13 -15.28
CA THR A 159 -18.67 -13.56 -14.90
C THR A 159 -18.36 -13.79 -13.43
N GLU A 160 -17.30 -13.16 -12.92
CA GLU A 160 -16.74 -13.38 -11.59
C GLU A 160 -16.70 -12.08 -10.78
N PHE A 161 -17.63 -11.16 -11.02
CA PHE A 161 -17.67 -9.86 -10.35
C PHE A 161 -17.61 -9.97 -8.81
N ASP A 162 -18.29 -10.96 -8.24
CA ASP A 162 -18.30 -11.22 -6.80
C ASP A 162 -16.91 -11.61 -6.23
N ASN A 163 -15.97 -12.05 -7.06
CA ASN A 163 -14.59 -12.39 -6.65
C ASN A 163 -13.65 -11.16 -6.61
N PHE A 164 -14.04 -10.05 -7.22
CA PHE A 164 -13.22 -8.84 -7.36
C PHE A 164 -13.84 -7.64 -6.64
N GLU A 165 -13.84 -7.66 -5.31
CA GLU A 165 -14.28 -6.53 -4.50
C GLU A 165 -13.35 -5.30 -4.68
N LYS A 166 -13.92 -4.09 -4.64
CA LYS A 166 -13.13 -2.83 -4.70
C LYS A 166 -12.22 -2.67 -3.48
N GLY A 167 -12.60 -3.29 -2.38
CA GLY A 167 -11.86 -3.29 -1.14
C GLY A 167 -11.98 -1.98 -0.35
N LYS A 168 -11.59 -2.06 0.92
CA LYS A 168 -11.79 -0.98 1.90
C LYS A 168 -11.08 0.32 1.55
N GLN A 169 -9.91 0.25 0.91
CA GLN A 169 -9.09 1.42 0.62
C GLN A 169 -9.76 2.33 -0.42
N ILE A 170 -10.18 1.74 -1.54
CA ILE A 170 -10.93 2.47 -2.58
C ILE A 170 -12.24 2.96 -2.00
N TYR A 171 -12.96 2.09 -1.28
CA TYR A 171 -14.23 2.46 -0.65
C TYR A 171 -14.09 3.71 0.21
N THR A 172 -13.13 3.72 1.14
CA THR A 172 -12.92 4.84 2.07
C THR A 172 -12.50 6.11 1.32
N ALA A 173 -11.68 6.00 0.28
CA ALA A 173 -11.17 7.15 -0.46
C ALA A 173 -12.28 7.90 -1.24
N VAL A 174 -13.26 7.16 -1.78
CA VAL A 174 -14.36 7.78 -2.54
C VAL A 174 -15.62 7.98 -1.72
N HIS A 175 -15.74 7.35 -0.55
CA HIS A 175 -16.95 7.41 0.28
C HIS A 175 -17.34 8.84 0.67
N ASP A 176 -16.36 9.68 1.04
CA ASP A 176 -16.62 11.04 1.50
C ASP A 176 -17.19 11.94 0.38
N VAL A 177 -16.94 11.59 -0.89
CA VAL A 177 -17.37 12.38 -2.07
C VAL A 177 -18.58 11.75 -2.77
N LEU A 178 -18.60 10.43 -2.92
CA LEU A 178 -19.59 9.68 -3.71
C LEU A 178 -20.57 8.85 -2.86
N GLY A 179 -20.38 8.82 -1.54
CA GLY A 179 -21.21 8.06 -0.60
C GLY A 179 -21.14 6.54 -0.81
N THR A 180 -22.21 5.83 -0.45
CA THR A 180 -22.40 4.38 -0.65
C THR A 180 -23.23 4.07 -1.90
N GLY A 181 -23.21 4.97 -2.91
CA GLY A 181 -23.99 4.80 -4.13
C GLY A 181 -23.48 3.68 -5.04
N VAL A 182 -24.01 3.61 -6.26
CA VAL A 182 -23.66 2.59 -7.29
C VAL A 182 -22.15 2.51 -7.57
N PHE A 183 -21.42 3.63 -7.42
CA PHE A 183 -19.97 3.66 -7.58
C PHE A 183 -19.20 3.00 -6.42
N ASN A 184 -19.83 2.83 -5.26
CA ASN A 184 -19.20 2.34 -4.03
C ASN A 184 -19.85 1.08 -3.44
N SER A 185 -20.80 0.46 -4.14
CA SER A 185 -21.34 -0.85 -3.81
C SER A 185 -20.59 -1.96 -4.57
N ASP A 186 -20.45 -3.12 -3.92
CA ASP A 186 -19.84 -4.34 -4.46
C ASP A 186 -20.93 -5.37 -4.84
N GLY A 187 -21.96 -4.92 -5.57
CA GLY A 187 -23.02 -5.78 -6.13
C GLY A 187 -24.09 -6.29 -5.15
N LYS A 188 -23.77 -6.55 -3.88
CA LYS A 188 -24.71 -7.12 -2.87
C LYS A 188 -25.00 -6.21 -1.67
N ARG A 189 -25.16 -4.91 -1.89
CA ARG A 189 -25.69 -3.98 -0.89
C ARG A 189 -26.68 -3.02 -1.52
#